data_AF-A0A379AI25-F1
#
_entry.id   AF-A0A379AI25-F1
#
_cell.length_a   1.000
_cell.length_b   1.000
_cell.length_c   1.000
_cell.angle_alpha   90.00
_cell.angle_beta   90.00
_cell.angle_gamma   90.00
#
_symmetry.space_group_name_H-M   'P 1'
#
loop_
_entity.id
_entity.type
_entity.pdbx_description
1 polymer ?
#
loop_
_entity_poly.entity_id
_entity_poly.type
_entity_poly.pdbx_seq_one_letter_code
_entity_poly.pdbx_strand_id
1 'polypeptide(L)' 'MTELNAKLASAWEGFAEGEWQNSVNVRDFIQKNYTPYEGDEVIPGGCH' A
#
# COMPACT_ATOMS: atom_id res chain seq x y z
N MET A 1 10.75 -20.80 -9.01
CA MET A 1 9.44 -20.48 -8.39
C MET A 1 9.56 -19.81 -7.02
N THR A 2 10.69 -19.88 -6.30
CA THR A 2 10.85 -19.26 -4.98
C THR A 2 11.13 -17.75 -5.01
N GLU A 3 11.86 -17.25 -6.02
CA GLU A 3 12.24 -15.84 -6.12
C GLU A 3 11.08 -14.87 -6.37
N LEU A 4 10.01 -15.32 -7.05
CA LEU A 4 8.88 -14.45 -7.35
C LEU A 4 8.10 -14.11 -6.07
N ASN A 5 7.89 -15.10 -5.20
CA ASN A 5 7.22 -14.92 -3.91
C ASN A 5 8.04 -14.06 -2.95
N ALA A 6 9.37 -14.17 -2.98
CA ALA A 6 10.24 -13.32 -2.16
C ALA A 6 10.16 -11.83 -2.56
N LYS A 7 10.07 -11.53 -3.87
CA LYS A 7 9.88 -10.16 -4.35
C LYS A 7 8.53 -9.58 -3.97
N LEU A 8 7.47 -10.38 -4.00
CA LEU A 8 6.13 -9.95 -3.57
C LEU A 8 6.09 -9.67 -2.08
N ALA A 9 6.69 -10.54 -1.25
CA ALA A 9 6.76 -10.35 0.19
C ALA A 9 7.47 -9.05 0.58
N SER A 10 8.60 -8.73 -0.07
CA SER A 10 9.31 -7.46 0.18
C SER A 10 8.57 -6.24 -0.38
N ALA A 11 7.88 -6.36 -1.52
CA ALA A 11 7.10 -5.26 -2.09
C ALA A 11 5.84 -4.93 -1.26
N TRP A 12 5.36 -5.89 -0.46
CA TRP A 12 4.15 -5.77 0.34
C TRP A 12 4.42 -5.52 1.83
N GLU A 13 5.68 -5.40 2.25
CA GLU A 13 6.03 -5.01 3.62
C GLU A 13 5.46 -3.63 3.95
N GLY A 14 4.65 -3.57 5.02
CA GLY A 14 4.01 -2.33 5.48
C GLY A 14 2.60 -2.08 4.92
N PHE A 15 2.12 -2.87 3.96
CA PHE A 15 0.73 -2.82 3.52
C PHE A 15 -0.17 -3.69 4.39
N ALA A 16 -1.40 -3.25 4.62
CA ALA A 16 -2.41 -3.96 5.37
C ALA A 16 -2.82 -5.26 4.65
N GLU A 17 -2.79 -6.37 5.38
CA GLU A 17 -3.15 -7.70 4.90
C GLU A 17 -4.62 -7.79 4.43
N GLY A 18 -4.87 -8.55 3.37
CA GLY A 18 -6.21 -8.67 2.80
C GLY A 18 -6.36 -9.71 1.69
N GLU A 19 -7.58 -9.79 1.15
CA GLU A 19 -7.91 -10.75 0.09
C GLU A 19 -7.09 -10.49 -1.17
N TRP A 20 -6.62 -9.25 -1.36
CA TRP A 20 -5.75 -8.84 -2.46
C TRP A 20 -4.42 -9.61 -2.53
N GLN A 21 -3.98 -10.24 -1.44
CA GLN A 21 -2.77 -11.09 -1.43
C GLN A 21 -3.03 -12.50 -1.97
N ASN A 22 -4.26 -13.00 -1.85
CA ASN A 22 -4.64 -14.36 -2.24
C ASN A 22 -5.37 -14.39 -3.60
N SER A 23 -5.92 -13.26 -4.05
CA SER A 23 -6.64 -13.12 -5.32
C SER A 23 -6.46 -11.71 -5.87
N VAL A 24 -6.59 -11.54 -7.18
CA VAL A 24 -6.42 -10.23 -7.84
C VAL A 24 -7.59 -9.30 -7.46
N ASN A 25 -7.47 -8.63 -6.31
CA ASN A 25 -8.49 -7.76 -5.74
C ASN A 25 -7.93 -6.36 -5.44
N VAL A 26 -7.78 -5.56 -6.49
CA VAL A 26 -7.26 -4.18 -6.41
C VAL A 26 -8.14 -3.28 -5.53
N ARG A 27 -9.45 -3.57 -5.45
CA ARG A 27 -10.40 -2.78 -4.67
C ARG A 27 -10.15 -2.90 -3.16
N ASP A 28 -9.95 -4.12 -2.67
CA ASP A 28 -9.64 -4.40 -1.26
C ASP A 28 -8.30 -3.77 -0.86
N PHE A 29 -7.29 -3.86 -1.75
CA PHE A 29 -5.98 -3.22 -1.52
C PHE A 29 -6.10 -1.71 -1.31
N ILE A 30 -6.80 -1.01 -2.21
CA ILE A 30 -6.97 0.44 -2.10
C ILE A 30 -7.72 0.78 -0.81
N GLN A 31 -8.84 0.12 -0.51
CA GLN A 31 -9.62 0.45 0.69
C GLN A 31 -8.84 0.24 1.99
N LYS A 32 -7.99 -0.79 2.07
CA LYS A 32 -7.21 -1.07 3.28
C LYS A 32 -5.96 -0.22 3.46
N ASN A 33 -5.44 0.35 2.37
CA ASN A 33 -4.16 1.09 2.39
C ASN A 33 -4.30 2.56 2.00
N TYR A 34 -5.51 3.01 1.65
CA TYR A 34 -5.77 4.39 1.32
C TYR A 34 -5.97 5.20 2.60
N THR A 35 -4.99 6.04 2.90
CA THR A 35 -5.14 7.09 3.91
C THR A 35 -5.81 8.28 3.22
N PRO A 36 -7.06 8.63 3.59
CA PRO A 36 -7.71 9.80 3.03
C PRO A 36 -6.90 11.05 3.37
N TYR A 37 -6.53 11.81 2.34
CA TYR A 37 -5.84 13.07 2.51
C TYR A 37 -6.86 14.15 2.86
N GLU A 38 -6.90 14.57 4.14
CA GLU A 38 -7.89 15.53 4.64
C GLU A 38 -7.56 17.00 4.32
N GLY A 39 -6.50 17.28 3.55
CA GLY A 39 -6.22 18.64 3.05
C GLY A 39 -5.49 19.58 4.02
N ASP A 40 -5.30 19.18 5.28
CA ASP A 40 -4.62 19.98 6.32
C ASP A 40 -3.16 19.54 6.58
N GLU A 41 -2.64 18.59 5.81
CA GLU A 41 -1.26 18.14 5.98
C GLU A 41 -0.30 19.19 5.42
N VAL A 42 0.24 20.00 6.33
CA VAL A 42 1.33 20.94 6.10
C VAL A 42 2.48 20.15 5.47
N ILE A 43 2.63 20.24 4.15
CA ILE A 43 3.66 19.56 3.38
C ILE A 43 5.03 19.96 3.96
N PRO A 44 5.80 19.06 4.59
CA PRO A 44 7.09 19.42 5.16
C PRO A 44 8.11 19.60 4.02
N GLY A 45 8.09 20.78 3.39
CA GLY A 45 9.00 21.12 2.30
C GLY A 45 8.54 22.21 1.34
N GLY A 46 7.29 22.69 1.45
CA GLY A 46 6.76 23.74 0.58
C GLY A 46 6.69 25.10 1.26
N CYS A 47 7.83 25.75 1.51
CA CYS A 47 7.99 27.21 1.62
C CYS A 47 9.44 27.55 2.03
N HIS A 48 10.30 27.83 1.05
CA HIS A 48 11.30 28.89 1.17
C HIS A 48 11.01 29.89 0.06
#